data_AF-A0AAV6YVN6-F1
#
_entry.id   AF-A0AAV6YVN6-F1
#
_cell.length_a   1.000
_cell.length_b   1.000
_cell.length_c   1.000
_cell.angle_alpha   90.00
_cell.angle_beta   90.00
_cell.angle_gamma   90.00
#
_symmetry.space_group_name_H-M   'P 1'
#
loop_
_entity.id
_entity.type
_entity.pdbx_description
1 polymer ?
#
loop_
_entity_poly.entity_id
_entity_poly.type
_entity_poly.pdbx_seq_one_letter_code
_entity_poly.pdbx_strand_id
1 'polypeptide(L)'
;SLEAVLPSMKILDAMKDHLHQPVWINADILPGPGGNSRVGAREFLQIVTSFFPDVTLSLAWTTAWYPDRSNEGYSWEMVKEMEDICKNLSQPVTFPVRAPVVRQSWPQLQWLLQMSDRYSLTVWSGKDDIYPVEDLLYIREHSKEDQVFYDLFEPQKSQLKQAVKQKGQAKK
;
A
#
# COMPACT_ATOMS: atom_id res chain seq x y z
N SER A 1 10.52 14.40 -2.88
CA SER A 1 9.69 15.55 -3.30
C SER A 1 9.26 15.35 -4.75
N LEU A 2 8.28 16.14 -5.24
CA LEU A 2 7.86 16.09 -6.64
C LEU A 2 9.02 16.37 -7.63
N GLU A 3 9.96 17.24 -7.23
CA GLU A 3 11.15 17.61 -8.02
C GLU A 3 12.04 16.41 -8.36
N ALA A 4 12.04 15.37 -7.53
CA ALA A 4 12.85 14.17 -7.75
C ALA A 4 12.20 13.19 -8.75
N VAL A 5 10.91 13.33 -9.03
CA VAL A 5 10.16 12.36 -9.85
C VAL A 5 10.68 12.34 -11.29
N LEU A 6 10.76 13.49 -11.96
CA LEU A 6 11.20 13.56 -13.35
C LEU A 6 12.64 13.07 -13.56
N PRO A 7 13.64 13.48 -12.75
CA PRO A 7 14.99 12.92 -12.86
C PRO A 7 15.02 11.40 -12.64
N SER A 8 14.24 10.89 -11.68
CA SER A 8 14.18 9.45 -11.39
C SER A 8 13.58 8.67 -12.56
N MET A 9 12.53 9.19 -13.21
CA MET A 9 11.93 8.56 -14.38
C MET A 9 12.88 8.53 -15.59
N LYS A 10 13.67 9.58 -15.80
CA LYS A 10 14.69 9.59 -16.86
C LYS A 10 15.78 8.53 -16.65
N ILE A 11 16.23 8.36 -15.39
CA ILE A 11 17.20 7.31 -15.06
C ILE A 11 16.59 5.93 -15.29
N LEU A 12 15.34 5.71 -14.85
CA LEU A 12 14.66 4.44 -15.03
C LEU A 12 14.43 4.10 -16.51
N ASP A 13 14.02 5.07 -17.33
CA ASP A 13 13.82 4.89 -18.78
C ASP A 13 15.13 4.58 -19.51
N ALA A 14 16.24 5.19 -19.11
CA ALA A 14 17.57 4.86 -19.65
C ALA A 14 18.01 3.43 -19.32
N MET A 15 17.42 2.80 -18.30
CA MET A 15 17.72 1.43 -17.87
C MET A 15 16.68 0.41 -18.33
N LYS A 16 15.62 0.82 -19.07
CA LYS A 16 14.46 -0.04 -19.31
C LYS A 16 14.77 -1.38 -19.96
N ASP A 17 15.75 -1.42 -20.86
CA ASP A 17 16.15 -2.64 -21.57
C ASP A 17 16.88 -3.63 -20.65
N HIS A 18 17.30 -3.19 -19.46
CA HIS A 18 17.91 -4.01 -18.42
C HIS A 18 16.93 -4.40 -17.31
N LEU A 19 15.66 -3.96 -17.38
CA LEU A 19 14.63 -4.33 -16.42
C LEU A 19 13.99 -5.65 -16.85
N HIS A 20 14.36 -6.73 -16.16
CA HIS A 20 13.79 -8.07 -16.42
C HIS A 20 12.57 -8.40 -15.55
N GLN A 21 12.15 -7.47 -14.68
CA GLN A 21 11.05 -7.65 -13.75
C GLN A 21 10.12 -6.42 -13.80
N PRO A 22 8.82 -6.60 -13.55
CA PRO A 22 7.89 -5.48 -13.43
C PRO A 22 8.35 -4.49 -12.35
N VAL A 23 8.25 -3.20 -12.64
CA VAL A 23 8.57 -2.14 -11.70
C VAL A 23 7.31 -1.58 -11.06
N TRP A 24 7.37 -1.35 -9.75
CA TRP A 24 6.35 -0.62 -9.01
C TRP A 24 6.90 0.76 -8.67
N ILE A 25 6.12 1.81 -8.94
CA ILE A 25 6.53 3.19 -8.60
C ILE A 25 5.71 3.66 -7.41
N ASN A 26 6.40 3.89 -6.30
CA ASN A 26 5.79 4.24 -5.03
C ASN A 26 5.80 5.75 -4.76
N ALA A 27 4.69 6.30 -4.28
CA ALA A 27 4.64 7.64 -3.70
C ALA A 27 3.51 7.80 -2.68
N ASP A 28 3.80 8.57 -1.64
CA ASP A 28 2.79 9.08 -0.72
C ASP A 28 2.19 10.36 -1.33
N ILE A 29 0.99 10.24 -1.89
CA ILE A 29 0.34 11.30 -2.67
C ILE A 29 -0.79 12.01 -1.91
N LEU A 30 -1.23 11.44 -0.79
CA LEU A 30 -2.27 11.98 0.09
C LEU A 30 -1.81 12.06 1.54
N PRO A 31 -2.38 12.96 2.36
CA PRO A 31 -2.22 12.91 3.81
C PRO A 31 -3.02 11.74 4.40
N GLY A 32 -2.38 10.95 5.24
CA GLY A 32 -3.01 9.87 5.98
C GLY A 32 -3.05 10.16 7.47
N PRO A 33 -3.31 9.15 8.30
CA PRO A 33 -3.37 9.31 9.74
C PRO A 33 -2.09 9.97 10.30
N GLY A 34 -2.23 11.18 10.83
CA GLY A 34 -1.14 11.98 11.40
C GLY A 34 -0.08 12.50 10.42
N GLY A 35 -0.25 12.32 9.10
CA GLY A 35 0.70 12.76 8.07
C GLY A 35 0.30 14.08 7.38
N ASN A 36 1.29 14.89 7.01
CA ASN A 36 1.07 16.25 6.46
C ASN A 36 1.80 16.54 5.13
N SER A 37 2.66 15.61 4.66
CA SER A 37 3.46 15.81 3.45
C SER A 37 2.81 15.08 2.26
N ARG A 38 2.99 15.60 1.04
CA ARG A 38 2.54 14.91 -0.18
C ARG A 38 3.42 15.23 -1.37
N VAL A 39 3.63 14.23 -2.21
CA VAL A 39 3.94 14.47 -3.62
C VAL A 39 2.63 14.89 -4.30
N GLY A 40 2.65 15.92 -5.14
CA GLY A 40 1.45 16.35 -5.89
C GLY A 40 0.91 15.18 -6.73
N ALA A 41 -0.27 14.67 -6.37
CA ALA A 41 -0.82 13.43 -6.93
C ALA A 41 -0.95 13.50 -8.44
N ARG A 42 -1.53 14.59 -8.95
CA ARG A 42 -1.77 14.79 -10.38
C ARG A 42 -0.46 14.87 -11.16
N GLU A 43 0.47 15.69 -10.71
CA GLU A 43 1.76 15.90 -11.37
C GLU A 43 2.60 14.63 -11.34
N PHE A 44 2.61 13.91 -10.20
CA PHE A 44 3.27 12.62 -10.09
C PHE A 44 2.72 11.61 -11.10
N LEU A 45 1.40 11.42 -11.13
CA LEU A 45 0.75 10.48 -12.03
C LEU A 45 0.99 10.85 -13.49
N GLN A 46 0.89 12.12 -13.85
CA GLN A 46 1.16 12.60 -15.21
C GLN A 46 2.61 12.31 -15.64
N ILE A 47 3.59 12.60 -14.79
CA ILE A 47 4.99 12.32 -15.12
C ILE A 47 5.21 10.82 -15.25
N VAL A 48 4.83 10.02 -14.25
CA VAL A 48 5.08 8.58 -14.23
C VAL A 48 4.45 7.88 -15.43
N THR A 49 3.17 8.13 -15.68
CA THR A 49 2.42 7.46 -16.76
C THR A 49 2.84 7.92 -18.16
N SER A 50 3.48 9.09 -18.29
CA SER A 50 4.08 9.52 -19.56
C SER A 50 5.32 8.72 -19.96
N PHE A 51 6.07 8.20 -18.98
CA PHE A 51 7.24 7.34 -19.21
C PHE A 51 6.85 5.86 -19.25
N PHE A 52 5.99 5.43 -18.32
CA PHE A 52 5.62 4.03 -18.13
C PHE A 52 4.09 3.89 -18.02
N PRO A 53 3.37 3.81 -19.16
CA PRO A 53 1.91 3.76 -19.17
C PRO A 53 1.34 2.48 -18.53
N ASP A 54 2.09 1.39 -18.54
CA ASP A 54 1.66 0.06 -18.04
C ASP A 54 2.27 -0.29 -16.68
N VAL A 55 2.82 0.70 -15.96
CA VAL A 55 3.47 0.47 -14.66
C VAL A 55 2.47 0.12 -13.56
N THR A 56 2.88 -0.65 -12.56
CA THR A 56 2.11 -0.76 -11.32
C THR A 56 2.38 0.45 -10.45
N LEU A 57 1.32 1.14 -10.05
CA LEU A 57 1.40 2.29 -9.16
C LEU A 57 1.24 1.83 -7.71
N SER A 58 2.14 2.26 -6.84
CA SER A 58 2.06 2.04 -5.39
C SER A 58 1.73 3.37 -4.72
N LEU A 59 0.45 3.63 -4.50
CA LEU A 59 -0.06 4.96 -4.11
C LEU A 59 -0.48 4.93 -2.65
N ALA A 60 0.18 5.74 -1.83
CA ALA A 60 0.03 5.70 -0.39
C ALA A 60 -0.44 7.04 0.19
N TRP A 61 -0.74 6.99 1.48
CA TRP A 61 -0.90 8.16 2.31
C TRP A 61 0.35 8.34 3.18
N THR A 62 0.74 9.59 3.45
CA THR A 62 1.73 9.83 4.51
C THR A 62 1.13 9.43 5.85
N THR A 63 1.81 8.57 6.59
CA THR A 63 1.33 8.12 7.90
C THR A 63 2.37 8.43 8.96
N ALA A 64 1.90 8.99 10.08
CA ALA A 64 2.69 9.06 11.29
C ALA A 64 2.23 7.95 12.25
N TRP A 65 3.17 7.39 12.99
CA TRP A 65 2.89 6.42 14.03
C TRP A 65 3.60 6.81 15.31
N TYR A 66 2.93 6.57 16.41
CA TYR A 66 3.35 6.97 17.74
C TYR A 66 3.14 5.82 18.70
N PRO A 67 4.17 5.37 19.43
CA PRO A 67 4.06 4.22 20.35
C PRO A 67 3.14 4.51 21.54
N ASP A 68 3.15 5.75 22.03
CA ASP A 68 2.55 6.12 23.32
C ASP A 68 1.13 6.70 23.20
N ARG A 69 0.47 6.57 22.05
CA ARG A 69 -0.90 7.05 21.84
C ARG A 69 -1.67 6.21 20.84
N SER A 70 -2.99 6.37 20.85
CA SER A 70 -3.85 5.81 19.82
C SER A 70 -3.45 6.38 18.45
N ASN A 71 -3.25 5.50 17.48
CA ASN A 71 -2.99 5.88 16.10
C ASN A 71 -4.32 5.80 15.34
N GLU A 72 -4.69 6.89 14.68
CA GLU A 72 -5.91 6.93 13.87
C GLU A 72 -5.81 5.99 12.66
N GLY A 73 -6.95 5.42 12.27
CA GLY A 73 -7.05 4.58 11.08
C GLY A 73 -7.32 5.41 9.82
N TYR A 74 -7.28 4.76 8.67
CA TYR A 74 -7.71 5.38 7.41
C TYR A 74 -9.21 5.66 7.49
N SER A 75 -9.58 6.93 7.34
CA SER A 75 -10.98 7.36 7.40
C SER A 75 -11.71 7.11 6.07
N TRP A 76 -13.03 7.25 6.08
CA TRP A 76 -13.84 7.16 4.86
C TRP A 76 -13.48 8.24 3.85
N GLU A 77 -13.20 9.45 4.33
CA GLU A 77 -12.76 10.57 3.52
C GLU A 77 -11.44 10.25 2.83
N MET A 78 -10.48 9.69 3.57
CA MET A 78 -9.16 9.32 3.03
C MET A 78 -9.25 8.30 1.90
N VAL A 79 -10.05 7.23 2.07
CA VAL A 79 -10.16 6.19 1.03
C VAL A 79 -10.98 6.65 -0.17
N LYS A 80 -11.98 7.52 0.03
CA LYS A 80 -12.76 8.11 -1.07
C LYS A 80 -11.93 9.10 -1.90
N GLU A 81 -11.08 9.89 -1.25
CA GLU A 81 -10.17 10.79 -1.97
C GLU A 81 -9.16 10.00 -2.82
N MET A 82 -8.61 8.90 -2.27
CA MET A 82 -7.73 8.01 -3.03
C MET A 82 -8.46 7.36 -4.21
N GLU A 83 -9.69 6.91 -4.03
CA GLU A 83 -10.53 6.37 -5.10
C GLU A 83 -10.76 7.40 -6.21
N ASP A 84 -11.09 8.64 -5.85
CA ASP A 84 -11.38 9.71 -6.82
C ASP A 84 -10.19 9.98 -7.75
N ILE A 85 -8.97 9.90 -7.20
CA ILE A 85 -7.72 10.01 -7.95
C ILE A 85 -7.50 8.79 -8.86
N CYS A 86 -7.77 7.58 -8.35
CA CYS A 86 -7.37 6.34 -9.00
C CYS A 86 -8.39 5.80 -10.03
N LYS A 87 -9.66 6.17 -9.92
CA LYS A 87 -10.77 5.56 -10.68
C LYS A 87 -10.58 5.62 -12.20
N ASN A 88 -9.93 6.67 -12.69
CA ASN A 88 -9.69 6.89 -14.12
C ASN A 88 -8.33 6.37 -14.61
N LEU A 89 -7.50 5.81 -13.72
CA LEU A 89 -6.24 5.19 -14.12
C LEU A 89 -6.51 3.89 -14.87
N SER A 90 -5.59 3.48 -15.75
CA SER A 90 -5.63 2.17 -16.41
C SER A 90 -4.68 1.16 -15.74
N GLN A 91 -3.70 1.66 -15.02
CA GLN A 91 -2.63 0.91 -14.36
C GLN A 91 -3.15 0.03 -13.21
N PRO A 92 -2.52 -1.11 -12.89
CA PRO A 92 -2.68 -1.73 -11.58
C PRO A 92 -2.29 -0.76 -10.47
N VAL A 93 -3.06 -0.73 -9.37
CA VAL A 93 -2.78 0.14 -8.23
C VAL A 93 -2.75 -0.69 -6.95
N THR A 94 -1.62 -0.66 -6.26
CA THR A 94 -1.53 -1.16 -4.89
C THR A 94 -1.54 0.00 -3.91
N PHE A 95 -2.23 -0.15 -2.79
CA PHE A 95 -2.26 0.86 -1.72
C PHE A 95 -1.43 0.37 -0.54
N PRO A 96 -0.23 0.94 -0.30
CA PRO A 96 0.53 0.67 0.90
C PRO A 96 -0.21 1.16 2.14
N VAL A 97 -0.47 0.24 3.06
CA VAL A 97 -1.14 0.52 4.33
C VAL A 97 -0.35 -0.01 5.51
N ARG A 98 -0.22 0.83 6.53
CA ARG A 98 0.56 0.55 7.73
C ARG A 98 -0.12 -0.50 8.63
N ALA A 99 0.60 -1.56 8.97
CA ALA A 99 0.10 -2.72 9.72
C ALA A 99 -0.58 -2.37 11.06
N PRO A 100 -0.02 -1.51 11.93
CA PRO A 100 -0.68 -1.08 13.18
C PRO A 100 -2.12 -0.58 13.08
N VAL A 101 -2.52 -0.04 11.94
CA VAL A 101 -3.84 0.58 11.76
C VAL A 101 -4.70 -0.17 10.75
N VAL A 102 -4.20 -1.25 10.16
CA VAL A 102 -4.89 -1.96 9.06
C VAL A 102 -6.19 -2.60 9.53
N ARG A 103 -6.20 -3.20 10.73
CA ARG A 103 -7.35 -3.93 11.27
C ARG A 103 -8.55 -3.03 11.51
N GLN A 104 -8.32 -1.90 12.19
CA GLN A 104 -9.36 -0.93 12.51
C GLN A 104 -9.87 -0.19 11.27
N SER A 105 -9.03 -0.08 10.24
CA SER A 105 -9.38 0.57 8.96
C SER A 105 -9.98 -0.40 7.95
N TRP A 106 -10.21 -1.67 8.31
CA TRP A 106 -10.59 -2.69 7.35
C TRP A 106 -11.88 -2.38 6.58
N PRO A 107 -12.98 -1.88 7.18
CA PRO A 107 -14.18 -1.55 6.42
C PRO A 107 -13.93 -0.56 5.27
N GLN A 108 -13.09 0.46 5.51
CA GLN A 108 -12.71 1.48 4.52
C GLN A 108 -11.81 0.89 3.43
N LEU A 109 -10.80 0.11 3.83
CA LEU A 109 -9.86 -0.51 2.90
C LEU A 109 -10.52 -1.60 2.04
N GLN A 110 -11.42 -2.38 2.63
CA GLN A 110 -12.20 -3.38 1.91
C GLN A 110 -13.14 -2.72 0.90
N TRP A 111 -13.78 -1.61 1.25
CA TRP A 111 -14.57 -0.84 0.29
C TRP A 111 -13.70 -0.35 -0.87
N LEU A 112 -12.52 0.21 -0.58
CA LEU A 112 -11.59 0.67 -1.61
C LEU A 112 -11.22 -0.47 -2.57
N LEU A 113 -10.87 -1.65 -2.04
CA LEU A 113 -10.57 -2.84 -2.84
C LEU A 113 -11.73 -3.30 -3.75
N GLN A 114 -12.98 -3.02 -3.39
CA GLN A 114 -14.16 -3.40 -4.17
C GLN A 114 -14.43 -2.45 -5.35
N MET A 115 -13.77 -1.29 -5.39
CA MET A 115 -14.01 -0.28 -6.43
C MET A 115 -13.43 -0.66 -7.80
N SER A 116 -12.44 -1.56 -7.84
CA SER A 116 -11.80 -1.99 -9.08
C SER A 116 -11.01 -3.28 -8.86
N ASP A 117 -11.10 -4.23 -9.79
CA ASP A 117 -10.26 -5.44 -9.77
C ASP A 117 -8.77 -5.15 -10.02
N ARG A 118 -8.41 -3.91 -10.41
CA ARG A 118 -7.01 -3.44 -10.51
C ARG A 118 -6.39 -3.09 -9.16
N TYR A 119 -7.19 -3.06 -8.09
CA TYR A 119 -6.77 -2.58 -6.79
C TYR A 119 -6.30 -3.72 -5.87
N SER A 120 -5.16 -3.49 -5.23
CA SER A 120 -4.60 -4.36 -4.19
C SER A 120 -4.14 -3.55 -2.97
N LEU A 121 -3.82 -4.23 -1.87
CA LEU A 121 -3.15 -3.62 -0.71
C LEU A 121 -1.74 -4.19 -0.55
N THR A 122 -0.83 -3.35 -0.07
CA THR A 122 0.48 -3.78 0.44
C THR A 122 0.56 -3.42 1.92
N VAL A 123 0.37 -4.40 2.80
CA VAL A 123 0.48 -4.19 4.24
C VAL A 123 1.95 -4.13 4.62
N TRP A 124 2.41 -2.99 5.13
CA TRP A 124 3.80 -2.77 5.51
C TRP A 124 3.94 -2.33 6.96
N SER A 125 5.13 -2.47 7.54
CA SER A 125 5.41 -1.96 8.89
C SER A 125 6.82 -1.40 9.03
N GLY A 126 6.96 -0.35 9.83
CA GLY A 126 8.26 0.09 10.34
C GLY A 126 8.88 -0.92 11.31
N LYS A 127 10.17 -0.76 11.62
CA LYS A 127 10.89 -1.64 12.56
C LYS A 127 10.33 -1.58 13.98
N ASP A 128 9.87 -0.40 14.39
CA ASP A 128 9.38 -0.12 15.74
C ASP A 128 7.85 -0.22 15.85
N ASP A 129 7.17 -0.54 14.75
CA ASP A 129 5.71 -0.67 14.73
C ASP A 129 5.28 -1.89 15.56
N ILE A 130 4.39 -1.66 16.52
CA ILE A 130 3.82 -2.71 17.37
C ILE A 130 2.41 -3.01 16.90
N TYR A 131 2.14 -4.28 16.61
CA TYR A 131 0.83 -4.78 16.19
C TYR A 131 0.75 -6.30 16.39
N PRO A 132 -0.44 -6.84 16.67
CA PRO A 132 -0.63 -8.28 16.83
C PRO A 132 -0.61 -9.00 15.47
N VAL A 133 -0.10 -10.24 15.44
CA VAL A 133 -0.09 -11.06 14.20
C VAL A 133 -1.53 -11.43 13.79
N GLU A 134 -2.44 -11.48 14.76
CA GLU A 134 -3.87 -11.74 14.60
C GLU A 134 -4.54 -10.71 13.68
N ASP A 135 -4.08 -9.45 13.70
CA ASP A 135 -4.59 -8.41 12.81
C ASP A 135 -4.26 -8.74 11.36
N LEU A 136 -3.03 -9.18 11.09
CA LEU A 136 -2.62 -9.59 9.75
C LEU A 136 -3.36 -10.84 9.26
N LEU A 137 -3.59 -11.81 10.16
CA LEU A 137 -4.39 -13.00 9.87
C LEU A 137 -5.83 -12.61 9.52
N TYR A 138 -6.40 -11.68 10.27
CA TYR A 138 -7.74 -11.18 9.98
C TYR A 138 -7.81 -10.61 8.57
N ILE A 139 -6.87 -9.76 8.17
CA ILE A 139 -6.84 -9.20 6.80
C ILE A 139 -6.74 -10.33 5.76
N ARG A 140 -5.87 -11.32 5.99
CA ARG A 140 -5.72 -12.46 5.08
C ARG A 140 -7.01 -13.26 4.92
N GLU A 141 -7.77 -13.43 6.00
CA GLU A 141 -9.01 -14.22 6.00
C GLU A 141 -10.19 -13.50 5.36
N HIS A 142 -10.13 -12.17 5.24
CA HIS A 142 -11.20 -11.34 4.69
C HIS A 142 -10.87 -10.78 3.30
N SER A 143 -9.74 -11.16 2.71
CA SER A 143 -9.31 -10.74 1.36
C SER A 143 -9.17 -11.92 0.41
N LYS A 144 -9.19 -11.64 -0.91
CA LYS A 144 -8.80 -12.62 -1.92
C LYS A 144 -7.29 -12.87 -1.85
N GLU A 145 -6.86 -14.07 -2.24
CA GLU A 145 -5.48 -14.52 -2.09
C GLU A 145 -4.45 -13.64 -2.82
N ASP A 146 -4.86 -13.00 -3.92
CA ASP A 146 -4.05 -12.15 -4.79
C ASP A 146 -4.26 -10.64 -4.56
N GLN A 147 -5.12 -10.24 -3.62
CA GLN A 147 -5.42 -8.82 -3.36
C GLN A 147 -4.56 -8.17 -2.28
N VAL A 148 -3.87 -8.96 -1.44
CA VAL A 148 -3.11 -8.41 -0.30
C VAL A 148 -1.69 -8.99 -0.26
N PHE A 149 -0.71 -8.08 -0.36
CA PHE A 149 0.71 -8.36 -0.22
C PHE A 149 1.22 -7.89 1.14
N TYR A 150 2.30 -8.51 1.64
CA TYR A 150 2.87 -8.22 2.96
C TYR A 150 4.36 -7.87 2.82
N ASP A 151 4.70 -6.61 3.11
CA ASP A 151 6.07 -6.11 3.19
C ASP A 151 6.48 -5.95 4.67
N LEU A 152 6.88 -7.06 5.28
CA LEU A 152 7.13 -7.17 6.71
C LEU A 152 8.58 -7.57 6.99
N PHE A 153 9.12 -7.03 8.08
CA PHE A 153 10.42 -7.43 8.62
C PHE A 153 10.31 -8.65 9.53
N GLU A 154 11.45 -9.27 9.83
CA GLU A 154 11.53 -10.26 10.90
C GLU A 154 11.50 -9.56 12.27
N PRO A 155 10.86 -10.14 13.31
CA PRO A 155 10.31 -11.50 13.34
C PRO A 155 8.85 -11.64 12.83
N GLN A 156 8.16 -10.54 12.53
CA GLN A 156 6.72 -10.54 12.22
C GLN A 156 6.39 -11.36 10.97
N LYS A 157 7.25 -11.31 9.95
CA LYS A 157 7.13 -12.13 8.75
C LYS A 157 7.11 -13.63 9.07
N SER A 158 8.02 -14.11 9.91
CA SER A 158 8.04 -15.52 10.33
C SER A 158 6.83 -15.88 11.20
N GLN A 159 6.42 -15.01 12.11
CA GLN A 159 5.24 -15.22 12.95
C GLN A 159 3.97 -15.36 12.12
N LEU A 160 3.74 -14.49 11.13
CA LEU A 160 2.61 -14.59 10.21
C LEU A 160 2.61 -15.93 9.47
N LYS A 161 3.77 -16.33 8.91
CA LYS A 161 3.90 -17.62 8.21
C LYS A 161 3.58 -18.81 9.12
N GLN A 162 4.04 -18.79 10.37
CA GLN A 162 3.76 -19.85 11.34
C GLN A 162 2.27 -19.91 11.69
N ALA A 163 1.65 -18.76 11.97
CA ALA A 163 0.24 -18.69 12.31
C ALA A 163 -0.67 -19.15 11.16
N VAL A 164 -0.34 -18.81 9.91
CA VAL A 164 -1.05 -19.31 8.72
C VAL A 164 -0.95 -20.84 8.61
N LYS A 165 0.24 -21.43 8.86
CA LYS A 165 0.42 -22.89 8.84
C LYS A 165 -0.40 -23.60 9.92
N GLN A 166 -0.38 -23.08 11.16
CA GLN A 166 -1.12 -23.64 12.28
C GLN A 166 -2.63 -23.65 12.03
N LYS A 167 -3.19 -22.53 11.53
CA LYS A 167 -4.61 -22.47 11.16
C LYS A 167 -4.97 -23.41 10.00
N GLY A 168 -4.09 -23.57 9.01
CA GLY A 168 -4.30 -24.52 7.92
C GLY A 168 -4.32 -25.99 8.35
N GLN A 169 -3.60 -26.33 9.43
CA GLN A 169 -3.63 -27.66 10.04
C GLN A 169 -4.88 -27.88 10.90
N ALA A 170 -5.38 -26.84 11.59
CA ALA A 170 -6.60 -26.92 12.40
C ALA A 170 -7.91 -27.00 11.60
N LYS A 171 -7.87 -26.70 10.29
CA LYS A 171 -9.01 -26.82 9.36
C LYS A 171 -9.07 -28.17 8.62
N LYS A 172 -8.12 -29.09 8.88
CA LYS A 172 -8.11 -30.46 8.36
C LYS A 172 -8.58 -31.43 9.43
#